data_AF-A0A966URX5-F1
#
_entry.id   AF-A0A966URX5-F1
#
_cell.length_a   1.000
_cell.length_b   1.000
_cell.length_c   1.000
_cell.angle_alpha   90.00
_cell.angle_beta   90.00
_cell.angle_gamma   90.00
#
_symmetry.space_group_name_H-M   'P 1'
#
loop_
_entity.id
_entity.type
_entity.pdbx_description
1 polymer ?
#
loop_
_entity_poly.entity_id
_entity_poly.type
_entity_poly.pdbx_seq_one_letter_code
_entity_poly.pdbx_strand_id
1 'polypeptide(L)'
;IQISKSFDFTKAKKNTYYFIPPASARGTEFLLYLPESYTKQQRPKFLQDLSKKFASVRGVFKTAHANSSRPAVAFTGTNYYINAKMVAGKQPGANKGNAFEDVLLADFQTYIERGCPFNAKNYKYPKFMEEFTNMIAPEKVKSARKVGQENTPRPLGMTGDQLYVSVRGGARQTKIGAALSDIDVVTNKRTIHLSLKYGTTVTFMNAGVGKIFPKDKFEKNSDASFDDMPMAMAIFKTFGIDPVKFRKVFTDYVEPAPGQKKTKAPKEIKFFKADRLKMENLIKTAIGYDYMLCHLDNKGEIHIQNMTEQYLRQAATLETEKVQINYPIGGSAKRVDMVVETKKFTLKWNIRNKQAGRYPTHIMCDYVMK
;
A
#
# COMPACT_ATOMS: atom_id res chain seq x y z
N ILE A 1 -24.29 33.58 -4.04
CA ILE A 1 -23.73 33.58 -2.67
C ILE A 1 -24.25 34.84 -1.98
N GLN A 2 -24.96 34.74 -0.86
CA GLN A 2 -25.33 35.92 -0.06
C GLN A 2 -24.44 35.99 1.18
N ILE A 3 -23.74 37.11 1.34
CA ILE A 3 -22.87 37.40 2.48
C ILE A 3 -23.58 38.54 3.24
N SER A 4 -24.02 38.28 4.47
CA SER A 4 -24.75 39.28 5.28
C SER A 4 -23.98 39.60 6.56
N LYS A 5 -23.67 40.87 6.82
CA LYS A 5 -22.95 41.31 8.03
C LYS A 5 -23.76 41.11 9.33
N SER A 6 -25.08 41.01 9.22
CA SER A 6 -25.99 40.69 10.33
C SER A 6 -27.05 39.71 9.79
N PHE A 7 -26.98 38.44 10.19
CA PHE A 7 -27.90 37.41 9.69
C PHE A 7 -29.03 37.16 10.69
N ASP A 8 -30.25 37.51 10.30
CA ASP A 8 -31.47 37.19 11.05
C ASP A 8 -31.92 35.76 10.68
N PHE A 9 -31.71 34.82 11.62
CA PHE A 9 -32.00 33.41 11.42
C PHE A 9 -33.49 33.13 11.17
N THR A 10 -34.39 34.01 11.63
CA THR A 10 -35.85 33.85 11.46
C THR A 10 -36.30 34.09 10.01
N LYS A 11 -35.47 34.77 9.20
CA LYS A 11 -35.75 35.10 7.79
C LYS A 11 -35.07 34.16 6.80
N ALA A 12 -34.46 33.08 7.28
CA ALA A 12 -33.72 32.15 6.44
C ALA A 12 -34.65 31.45 5.44
N LYS A 13 -34.46 31.70 4.14
CA LYS A 13 -35.19 31.03 3.07
C LYS A 13 -34.96 29.52 3.07
N LYS A 14 -36.03 28.77 2.77
CA LYS A 14 -36.01 27.31 2.59
C LYS A 14 -34.94 26.91 1.56
N ASN A 15 -34.21 25.83 1.82
CA ASN A 15 -33.19 25.28 0.91
C ASN A 15 -32.09 26.28 0.48
N THR A 16 -31.85 27.32 1.28
CA THR A 16 -30.77 28.30 1.03
C THR A 16 -29.76 28.21 2.16
N TYR A 17 -28.48 28.15 1.84
CA TYR A 17 -27.38 28.15 2.81
C TYR A 17 -26.72 29.52 2.84
N TYR A 18 -26.17 29.88 4.00
CA TYR A 18 -25.62 31.21 4.24
C TYR A 18 -24.20 31.13 4.80
N PHE A 19 -23.31 31.96 4.28
CA PHE A 19 -22.01 32.22 4.87
C PHE A 19 -22.12 33.50 5.70
N ILE A 20 -22.00 33.34 7.01
CA ILE A 20 -22.10 34.44 7.96
C ILE A 20 -20.66 34.90 8.26
N PRO A 21 -20.28 36.13 7.88
CA PRO A 21 -18.98 36.70 8.20
C PRO A 21 -18.83 36.88 9.72
N PRO A 22 -17.60 36.99 10.23
CA PRO A 22 -17.38 37.13 11.66
C PRO A 22 -17.81 38.53 12.11
N ALA A 23 -18.23 38.64 13.37
CA ALA A 23 -18.72 39.90 13.95
C ALA A 23 -17.63 40.97 14.07
N SER A 24 -16.34 40.61 13.98
CA SER A 24 -15.23 41.57 14.02
C SER A 24 -14.61 41.77 12.62
N ALA A 25 -14.22 43.01 12.32
CA ALA A 25 -13.62 43.41 11.04
C ALA A 25 -12.25 42.76 10.74
N ARG A 26 -11.69 41.99 11.69
CA ARG A 26 -10.40 41.29 11.54
C ARG A 26 -10.53 39.79 11.32
N GLY A 27 -11.74 39.23 11.36
CA GLY A 27 -11.94 37.80 11.16
C GLY A 27 -11.98 37.42 9.68
N THR A 28 -11.19 36.42 9.30
CA THR A 28 -11.21 35.78 7.97
C THR A 28 -12.08 34.51 7.94
N GLU A 29 -12.89 34.29 8.99
CA GLU A 29 -13.63 33.04 9.24
C GLU A 29 -15.12 33.22 8.94
N PHE A 30 -15.72 32.28 8.20
CA PHE A 30 -17.15 32.29 7.89
C PHE A 30 -17.85 31.11 8.55
N LEU A 31 -19.02 31.37 9.14
CA LEU A 31 -19.92 30.32 9.62
C LEU A 31 -20.85 29.88 8.48
N LEU A 32 -20.93 28.58 8.23
CA LEU A 32 -21.93 28.02 7.31
C LEU A 32 -23.21 27.68 8.10
N TYR A 33 -24.30 28.38 7.82
CA TYR A 33 -25.62 28.07 8.36
C TYR A 33 -26.45 27.28 7.36
N LEU A 34 -27.00 26.14 7.82
CA LEU A 34 -27.97 25.31 7.10
C LEU A 34 -29.32 25.38 7.82
N PRO A 35 -30.36 25.98 7.21
CA PRO A 35 -31.69 26.04 7.81
C PRO A 35 -32.29 24.65 8.06
N GLU A 36 -33.21 24.57 9.02
CA GLU A 36 -33.86 23.31 9.43
C GLU A 36 -34.59 22.59 8.29
N SER A 37 -35.02 23.34 7.26
CA SER A 37 -35.60 22.81 6.03
C SER A 37 -34.74 21.78 5.29
N TYR A 38 -33.43 21.76 5.51
CA TYR A 38 -32.59 20.65 5.06
C TYR A 38 -32.83 19.44 5.96
N THR A 39 -33.40 18.38 5.41
CA THR A 39 -33.65 17.15 6.19
C THR A 39 -32.33 16.51 6.63
N LYS A 40 -32.37 15.70 7.71
CA LYS A 40 -31.19 14.95 8.20
C LYS A 40 -30.52 14.11 7.10
N GLN A 41 -31.28 13.64 6.11
CA GLN A 41 -30.78 12.86 4.97
C GLN A 41 -30.16 13.73 3.86
N GLN A 42 -30.61 14.97 3.70
CA GLN A 42 -30.11 15.89 2.67
C GLN A 42 -28.81 16.58 3.07
N ARG A 43 -28.62 16.86 4.36
CA ARG A 43 -27.43 17.58 4.87
C ARG A 43 -26.10 16.92 4.48
N PRO A 44 -25.89 15.60 4.61
CA PRO A 44 -24.60 14.98 4.26
C PRO A 44 -24.25 15.10 2.77
N LYS A 45 -25.21 14.85 1.87
CA LYS A 45 -25.01 14.94 0.42
C LYS A 45 -24.70 16.37 -0.01
N PHE A 46 -25.44 17.34 0.54
CA PHE A 46 -25.21 18.76 0.28
C PHE A 46 -23.79 19.20 0.69
N LEU A 47 -23.33 18.83 1.88
CA LEU A 47 -21.99 19.18 2.36
C LEU A 47 -20.89 18.53 1.51
N GLN A 48 -21.11 17.30 1.05
CA GLN A 48 -20.19 16.64 0.13
C GLN A 48 -20.07 17.38 -1.21
N ASP A 49 -21.19 17.79 -1.80
CA ASP A 49 -21.19 18.55 -3.05
C ASP A 49 -20.60 19.95 -2.88
N LEU A 50 -20.84 20.59 -1.73
CA LEU A 50 -20.23 21.86 -1.36
C LEU A 50 -18.70 21.72 -1.25
N SER A 51 -18.20 20.68 -0.57
CA SER A 51 -16.76 20.45 -0.42
C SER A 51 -16.03 20.28 -1.76
N LYS A 52 -16.65 19.59 -2.73
CA LYS A 52 -16.10 19.44 -4.08
C LYS A 52 -16.00 20.77 -4.82
N LYS A 53 -16.97 21.66 -4.62
CA LYS A 53 -16.97 23.01 -5.20
C LYS A 53 -15.92 23.93 -4.56
N PHE A 54 -15.62 23.73 -3.28
CA PHE A 54 -14.60 24.49 -2.55
C PHE A 54 -13.21 23.86 -2.56
N ALA A 55 -13.02 22.70 -3.19
CA ALA A 55 -11.70 22.05 -3.31
C ALA A 55 -10.66 22.92 -4.06
N SER A 56 -11.11 23.91 -4.84
CA SER A 56 -10.27 24.92 -5.49
C SER A 56 -9.87 26.09 -4.59
N VAL A 57 -10.49 26.22 -3.40
CA VAL A 57 -10.24 27.30 -2.44
C VAL A 57 -9.33 26.76 -1.33
N ARG A 58 -8.06 27.19 -1.33
CA ARG A 58 -7.02 26.75 -0.36
C ARG A 58 -7.25 27.37 1.03
N GLY A 59 -8.27 26.91 1.76
CA GLY A 59 -8.53 27.30 3.15
C GLY A 59 -8.04 26.26 4.16
N VAL A 60 -7.44 26.72 5.28
CA VAL A 60 -7.13 25.91 6.46
C VAL A 60 -8.15 26.24 7.55
N PHE A 61 -8.77 25.21 8.14
CA PHE A 61 -9.92 25.35 9.05
C PHE A 61 -9.58 24.90 10.48
N LYS A 62 -10.10 25.60 11.49
CA LYS A 62 -9.93 25.26 12.92
C LYS A 62 -11.28 24.89 13.56
N THR A 63 -11.23 24.04 14.58
CA THR A 63 -12.39 23.57 15.36
C THR A 63 -12.93 24.66 16.27
N ALA A 64 -14.26 24.83 16.31
CA ALA A 64 -14.93 25.67 17.30
C ALA A 64 -14.97 24.99 18.69
N HIS A 65 -14.88 25.82 19.74
CA HIS A 65 -14.82 25.44 21.16
C HIS A 65 -15.95 24.50 21.62
N ALA A 66 -15.60 23.58 22.52
CA ALA A 66 -16.40 22.46 23.01
C ALA A 66 -17.74 22.79 23.70
N ASN A 67 -18.10 24.07 23.87
CA ASN A 67 -19.28 24.48 24.68
C ASN A 67 -20.34 25.29 23.89
N SER A 68 -20.38 25.17 22.57
CA SER A 68 -21.41 25.82 21.73
C SER A 68 -22.68 24.97 21.63
N SER A 69 -23.84 25.53 22.00
CA SER A 69 -25.17 24.93 21.78
C SER A 69 -25.62 24.96 20.31
N ARG A 70 -24.79 25.48 19.40
CA ARG A 70 -25.09 25.61 17.97
C ARG A 70 -24.18 24.69 17.15
N PRO A 71 -24.73 23.95 16.17
CA PRO A 71 -23.97 22.98 15.38
C PRO A 71 -22.89 23.68 14.56
N ALA A 72 -21.64 23.50 14.95
CA ALA A 72 -20.49 23.88 14.15
C ALA A 72 -20.01 22.65 13.37
N VAL A 73 -19.90 22.78 12.04
CA VAL A 73 -19.35 21.73 11.18
C VAL A 73 -17.92 22.11 10.82
N ALA A 74 -16.96 21.29 11.22
CA ALA A 74 -15.56 21.42 10.81
C ALA A 74 -15.24 20.35 9.76
N PHE A 75 -14.53 20.76 8.70
CA PHE A 75 -14.01 19.87 7.66
C PHE A 75 -12.50 19.81 7.78
N THR A 76 -11.94 18.62 8.03
CA THR A 76 -10.49 18.39 7.96
C THR A 76 -10.24 17.29 6.95
N GLY A 77 -9.90 17.67 5.71
CA GLY A 77 -9.77 16.71 4.61
C GLY A 77 -11.06 15.91 4.40
N THR A 78 -10.99 14.59 4.52
CA THR A 78 -12.10 13.65 4.27
C THR A 78 -13.07 13.46 5.43
N ASN A 79 -12.78 14.04 6.59
CA ASN A 79 -13.58 13.87 7.82
C ASN A 79 -14.43 15.12 8.08
N TYR A 80 -15.65 14.91 8.58
CA TYR A 80 -16.48 15.99 9.09
C TYR A 80 -16.83 15.75 10.56
N TYR A 81 -16.72 16.83 11.33
CA TYR A 81 -17.01 16.85 12.76
C TYR A 81 -18.27 17.67 13.00
N ILE A 82 -19.16 17.16 13.83
CA ILE A 82 -20.32 17.90 14.33
C ILE A 82 -20.17 17.96 15.85
N ASN A 83 -20.06 19.17 16.42
CA ASN A 83 -19.94 19.39 17.87
C ASN A 83 -18.87 18.48 18.53
N ALA A 84 -17.67 18.47 17.96
CA ALA A 84 -16.54 17.65 18.42
C ALA A 84 -16.74 16.12 18.41
N LYS A 85 -17.86 15.59 17.90
CA LYS A 85 -18.05 14.16 17.67
C LYS A 85 -17.82 13.80 16.20
N MET A 86 -16.98 12.79 16.00
CA MET A 86 -16.77 12.16 14.69
C MET A 86 -18.05 11.39 14.33
N VAL A 87 -18.76 11.84 13.30
CA VAL A 87 -19.88 11.07 12.73
C VAL A 87 -19.29 10.23 11.62
N ALA A 88 -19.24 8.91 11.84
CA ALA A 88 -18.58 7.97 10.94
C ALA A 88 -19.18 7.99 9.52
N GLY A 89 -18.64 8.85 8.67
CA GLY A 89 -18.79 8.75 7.23
C GLY A 89 -17.95 7.57 6.76
N LYS A 90 -18.57 6.40 6.56
CA LYS A 90 -17.95 5.31 5.79
C LYS A 90 -17.52 5.87 4.44
N GLN A 91 -16.22 6.06 4.26
CA GLN A 91 -15.61 6.37 2.97
C GLN A 91 -15.81 5.18 2.01
N PRO A 92 -16.36 5.37 0.82
CA PRO A 92 -16.02 4.52 -0.31
C PRO A 92 -14.59 4.89 -0.72
N GLY A 93 -13.59 4.17 -0.21
CA GLY A 93 -12.19 4.39 -0.61
C GLY A 93 -11.11 4.31 0.47
N ALA A 94 -11.43 3.98 1.73
CA ALA A 94 -10.38 3.72 2.73
C ALA A 94 -9.45 2.60 2.26
N ASN A 95 -8.12 2.79 2.38
CA ASN A 95 -7.14 1.75 2.04
C ASN A 95 -7.44 0.50 2.89
N LYS A 96 -7.89 -0.57 2.24
CA LYS A 96 -8.32 -1.80 2.92
C LYS A 96 -7.18 -2.45 3.72
N GLY A 97 -5.91 -2.21 3.35
CA GLY A 97 -4.75 -2.61 4.14
C GLY A 97 -4.70 -1.91 5.49
N ASN A 98 -4.77 -0.57 5.50
CA ASN A 98 -4.80 0.21 6.74
C ASN A 98 -5.99 -0.18 7.63
N ALA A 99 -7.16 -0.41 7.02
CA ALA A 99 -8.34 -0.86 7.76
C ALA A 99 -8.13 -2.23 8.41
N PHE A 100 -7.44 -3.16 7.72
CA PHE A 100 -7.05 -4.44 8.31
C PHE A 100 -6.11 -4.25 9.51
N GLU A 101 -5.08 -3.41 9.38
CA GLU A 101 -4.17 -3.10 10.48
C GLU A 101 -4.90 -2.52 11.71
N ASP A 102 -5.80 -1.55 11.50
CA ASP A 102 -6.53 -0.88 12.58
C ASP A 102 -7.44 -1.87 13.33
N VAL A 103 -8.11 -2.75 12.59
CA VAL A 103 -8.97 -3.78 13.16
C VAL A 103 -8.14 -4.82 13.93
N LEU A 104 -7.02 -5.27 13.38
CA LEU A 104 -6.19 -6.27 14.06
C LEU A 104 -5.56 -5.69 15.33
N LEU A 105 -5.16 -4.41 15.31
CA LEU A 105 -4.68 -3.72 16.49
C LEU A 105 -5.73 -3.68 17.61
N ALA A 106 -7.00 -3.43 17.25
CA ALA A 106 -8.10 -3.42 18.22
C ALA A 106 -8.33 -4.80 18.85
N ASP A 107 -8.17 -5.89 18.09
CA ASP A 107 -8.21 -7.25 18.63
C ASP A 107 -7.08 -7.50 19.64
N PHE A 108 -5.86 -7.02 19.37
CA PHE A 108 -4.76 -7.08 20.34
C PHE A 108 -5.04 -6.26 21.61
N GLN A 109 -5.58 -5.05 21.47
CA GLN A 109 -5.97 -4.21 22.62
C GLN A 109 -7.03 -4.93 23.46
N THR A 110 -8.03 -5.53 22.82
CA THR A 110 -9.06 -6.33 23.50
C THR A 110 -8.46 -7.51 24.24
N TYR A 111 -7.48 -8.21 23.64
CA TYR A 111 -6.78 -9.32 24.29
C TYR A 111 -5.98 -8.87 25.52
N ILE A 112 -5.32 -7.71 25.44
CA ILE A 112 -4.55 -7.14 26.56
C ILE A 112 -5.48 -6.74 27.72
N GLU A 113 -6.61 -6.11 27.43
CA GLU A 113 -7.54 -5.63 28.47
C GLU A 113 -8.32 -6.76 29.15
N ARG A 114 -8.79 -7.73 28.37
CA ARG A 114 -9.75 -8.74 28.85
C ARG A 114 -9.11 -10.09 29.12
N GLY A 115 -8.01 -10.40 28.45
CA GLY A 115 -7.23 -11.61 28.65
C GLY A 115 -8.05 -12.91 28.67
N CYS A 116 -7.53 -13.89 29.41
CA CYS A 116 -8.17 -15.17 29.63
C CYS A 116 -9.35 -15.06 30.62
N PRO A 117 -10.41 -15.87 30.42
CA PRO A 117 -10.53 -16.90 29.39
C PRO A 117 -10.77 -16.33 27.99
N PHE A 118 -10.13 -16.93 26.98
CA PHE A 118 -10.30 -16.52 25.59
C PHE A 118 -11.76 -16.69 25.16
N ASN A 119 -12.39 -15.62 24.69
CA ASN A 119 -13.75 -15.65 24.17
C ASN A 119 -13.77 -15.11 22.74
N ALA A 120 -13.98 -15.99 21.77
CA ALA A 120 -13.97 -15.67 20.35
C ALA A 120 -14.92 -14.51 19.96
N LYS A 121 -16.01 -14.28 20.72
CA LYS A 121 -16.97 -13.20 20.45
C LYS A 121 -16.40 -11.80 20.67
N ASN A 122 -15.29 -11.67 21.37
CA ASN A 122 -14.65 -10.39 21.65
C ASN A 122 -13.80 -9.87 20.48
N TYR A 123 -13.49 -10.72 19.50
CA TYR A 123 -12.51 -10.43 18.45
C TYR A 123 -13.14 -10.40 17.07
N LYS A 124 -12.61 -9.55 16.18
CA LYS A 124 -12.95 -9.56 14.77
C LYS A 124 -12.30 -10.73 14.03
N TYR A 125 -11.10 -11.11 14.44
CA TYR A 125 -10.31 -12.23 13.90
C TYR A 125 -9.97 -13.25 14.99
N PRO A 126 -10.98 -13.95 15.57
CA PRO A 126 -10.75 -14.82 16.71
C PRO A 126 -9.81 -16.00 16.41
N LYS A 127 -9.92 -16.63 15.23
CA LYS A 127 -9.04 -17.73 14.83
C LYS A 127 -7.57 -17.31 14.81
N PHE A 128 -7.30 -16.13 14.25
CA PHE A 128 -5.95 -15.57 14.23
C PHE A 128 -5.44 -15.31 15.65
N MET A 129 -6.26 -14.70 16.51
CA MET A 129 -5.83 -14.37 17.87
C MET A 129 -5.53 -15.63 18.69
N GLU A 130 -6.33 -16.68 18.52
CA GLU A 130 -6.08 -17.99 19.13
C GLU A 130 -4.77 -18.62 18.60
N GLU A 131 -4.60 -18.69 17.28
CA GLU A 131 -3.39 -19.25 16.67
C GLU A 131 -2.13 -18.47 17.08
N PHE A 132 -2.16 -17.14 16.99
CA PHE A 132 -1.05 -16.26 17.39
C PHE A 132 -0.67 -16.47 18.86
N THR A 133 -1.65 -16.48 19.77
CA THR A 133 -1.38 -16.62 21.21
C THR A 133 -0.85 -18.01 21.56
N ASN A 134 -1.31 -19.06 20.87
CA ASN A 134 -0.74 -20.41 20.97
C ASN A 134 0.71 -20.46 20.46
N MET A 135 1.02 -19.81 19.34
CA MET A 135 2.38 -19.77 18.77
C MET A 135 3.40 -19.09 19.69
N ILE A 136 2.97 -18.13 20.51
CA ILE A 136 3.87 -17.39 21.40
C ILE A 136 3.86 -17.93 22.83
N ALA A 137 2.98 -18.88 23.18
CA ALA A 137 2.89 -19.41 24.53
C ALA A 137 4.24 -19.97 25.01
N PRO A 138 4.64 -19.75 26.29
CA PRO A 138 3.90 -19.07 27.36
C PRO A 138 4.16 -17.55 27.46
N GLU A 139 4.62 -16.89 26.39
CA GLU A 139 4.79 -15.43 26.37
C GLU A 139 3.45 -14.70 26.59
N LYS A 140 3.48 -13.57 27.31
CA LYS A 140 2.32 -12.71 27.55
C LYS A 140 2.45 -11.43 26.76
N VAL A 141 1.41 -11.07 26.00
CA VAL A 141 1.33 -9.79 25.29
C VAL A 141 1.19 -8.66 26.32
N LYS A 142 2.07 -7.65 26.23
CA LYS A 142 2.06 -6.45 27.07
C LYS A 142 1.47 -5.24 26.36
N SER A 143 1.77 -5.09 25.08
CA SER A 143 1.27 -3.97 24.26
C SER A 143 1.32 -4.32 22.78
N ALA A 144 0.45 -3.70 21.99
CA ALA A 144 0.54 -3.70 20.53
C ALA A 144 0.42 -2.26 20.01
N ARG A 145 1.20 -1.91 18.98
CA ARG A 145 1.17 -0.57 18.37
C ARG A 145 1.44 -0.65 16.87
N LYS A 146 0.89 0.30 16.11
CA LYS A 146 1.25 0.47 14.70
C LYS A 146 2.62 1.14 14.57
N VAL A 147 3.44 0.65 13.66
CA VAL A 147 4.77 1.19 13.36
C VAL A 147 5.00 1.38 11.85
N GLY A 148 4.13 0.85 10.99
CA GLY A 148 4.24 0.91 9.53
C GLY A 148 4.04 2.30 8.88
N GLN A 149 3.86 3.36 9.66
CA GLN A 149 3.73 4.73 9.12
C GLN A 149 5.06 5.32 8.63
N GLU A 150 6.20 4.74 9.04
CA GLU A 150 7.50 5.09 8.50
C GLU A 150 7.73 4.41 7.15
N ASN A 151 7.79 5.21 6.07
CA ASN A 151 8.18 4.70 4.76
C ASN A 151 9.61 4.13 4.82
N THR A 152 9.73 2.80 4.79
CA THR A 152 11.02 2.11 4.76
C THR A 152 11.32 1.66 3.32
N PRO A 153 12.02 2.48 2.51
CA PRO A 153 12.23 2.16 1.10
C PRO A 153 13.10 0.90 0.96
N ARG A 154 12.78 0.09 -0.04
CA ARG A 154 13.49 -1.16 -0.33
C ARG A 154 14.03 -1.20 -1.77
N PRO A 155 14.95 -0.29 -2.14
CA PRO A 155 15.50 -0.26 -3.49
C PRO A 155 16.39 -1.47 -3.76
N LEU A 156 16.56 -1.79 -5.04
CA LEU A 156 17.59 -2.74 -5.48
C LEU A 156 18.97 -2.12 -5.27
N GLY A 157 19.86 -2.91 -4.68
CA GLY A 157 21.29 -2.64 -4.60
C GLY A 157 22.09 -3.74 -5.31
N MET A 158 23.39 -3.49 -5.47
CA MET A 158 24.32 -4.41 -6.12
C MET A 158 25.68 -4.36 -5.44
N THR A 159 26.28 -5.52 -5.22
CA THR A 159 27.67 -5.66 -4.76
C THR A 159 28.39 -6.56 -5.77
N GLY A 160 29.36 -6.01 -6.51
CA GLY A 160 29.89 -6.69 -7.68
C GLY A 160 28.78 -6.90 -8.72
N ASP A 161 28.47 -8.15 -9.05
CA ASP A 161 27.33 -8.52 -9.91
C ASP A 161 26.16 -9.19 -9.15
N GLN A 162 26.22 -9.25 -7.82
CA GLN A 162 25.16 -9.80 -6.97
C GLN A 162 24.13 -8.72 -6.65
N LEU A 163 22.90 -8.92 -7.13
CA LEU A 163 21.75 -8.10 -6.74
C LEU A 163 21.27 -8.42 -5.32
N TYR A 164 20.75 -7.41 -4.64
CA TYR A 164 20.03 -7.56 -3.39
C TYR A 164 18.93 -6.51 -3.24
N VAL A 165 17.96 -6.78 -2.37
CA VAL A 165 16.98 -5.81 -1.93
C VAL A 165 17.51 -5.15 -0.66
N SER A 166 17.80 -3.86 -0.72
CA SER A 166 18.25 -3.10 0.43
C SER A 166 17.10 -2.74 1.37
N VAL A 167 17.44 -2.33 2.58
CA VAL A 167 16.51 -1.69 3.51
C VAL A 167 17.04 -0.29 3.76
N ARG A 168 16.21 0.72 3.51
CA ARG A 168 16.58 2.15 3.61
C ARG A 168 17.81 2.52 2.75
N GLY A 169 18.07 1.78 1.66
CA GLY A 169 19.26 1.98 0.82
C GLY A 169 20.58 1.49 1.43
N GLY A 170 20.52 0.81 2.58
CA GLY A 170 21.69 0.28 3.26
C GLY A 170 22.31 -0.96 2.61
N ALA A 171 23.27 -1.54 3.32
CA ALA A 171 23.96 -2.76 2.91
C ALA A 171 23.01 -3.98 2.83
N ARG A 172 23.51 -5.06 2.21
CA ARG A 172 22.82 -6.34 2.10
C ARG A 172 22.53 -6.91 3.49
N GLN A 173 21.26 -7.16 3.79
CA GLN A 173 20.83 -7.84 5.02
C GLN A 173 19.56 -8.68 4.79
N THR A 174 19.35 -9.69 5.64
CA THR A 174 18.20 -10.60 5.57
C THR A 174 17.36 -10.59 6.84
N LYS A 175 17.92 -10.19 7.99
CA LYS A 175 17.17 -9.92 9.22
C LYS A 175 16.52 -8.54 9.12
N ILE A 176 15.26 -8.48 8.72
CA ILE A 176 14.59 -7.22 8.33
C ILE A 176 13.21 -7.05 8.95
N GLY A 177 12.83 -7.89 9.92
CA GLY A 177 11.48 -7.89 10.47
C GLY A 177 11.01 -6.52 10.98
N ALA A 178 11.86 -5.81 11.73
CA ALA A 178 11.55 -4.45 12.19
C ALA A 178 11.25 -3.48 11.04
N ALA A 179 11.93 -3.62 9.90
CA ALA A 179 11.73 -2.77 8.72
C ALA A 179 10.48 -3.12 7.91
N LEU A 180 9.89 -4.29 8.13
CA LEU A 180 8.66 -4.76 7.49
C LEU A 180 7.43 -4.69 8.40
N SER A 181 7.63 -4.27 9.65
CA SER A 181 6.60 -4.29 10.67
C SER A 181 5.55 -3.21 10.38
N ASP A 182 4.29 -3.63 10.32
CA ASP A 182 3.12 -2.75 10.33
C ASP A 182 2.60 -2.60 11.77
N ILE A 183 2.64 -3.69 12.55
CA ILE A 183 2.30 -3.75 13.97
C ILE A 183 3.43 -4.42 14.75
N ASP A 184 3.90 -3.76 15.79
CA ASP A 184 4.76 -4.37 16.80
C ASP A 184 3.92 -4.88 17.97
N VAL A 185 4.08 -6.16 18.30
CA VAL A 185 3.51 -6.77 19.52
C VAL A 185 4.64 -7.00 20.51
N VAL A 186 4.61 -6.27 21.62
CA VAL A 186 5.59 -6.42 22.71
C VAL A 186 5.07 -7.47 23.68
N THR A 187 5.86 -8.52 23.90
CA THR A 187 5.60 -9.54 24.93
C THR A 187 6.46 -9.28 26.17
N ASN A 188 6.34 -10.15 27.17
CA ASN A 188 7.27 -10.16 28.30
C ASN A 188 8.69 -10.62 27.95
N LYS A 189 8.94 -11.18 26.75
CA LYS A 189 10.27 -11.68 26.34
C LYS A 189 10.88 -10.91 25.18
N ARG A 190 10.08 -10.42 24.23
CA ARG A 190 10.58 -9.83 22.99
C ARG A 190 9.54 -8.94 22.31
N THR A 191 9.96 -8.28 21.25
CA THR A 191 9.05 -7.68 20.26
C THR A 191 8.86 -8.65 19.10
N ILE A 192 7.61 -8.85 18.71
CA ILE A 192 7.22 -9.61 17.53
C ILE A 192 6.75 -8.60 16.49
N HIS A 193 7.42 -8.61 15.33
CA HIS A 193 7.11 -7.74 14.20
C HIS A 193 6.07 -8.43 13.31
N LEU A 194 4.95 -7.77 13.03
CA LEU A 194 3.91 -8.29 12.14
C LEU A 194 3.91 -7.51 10.83
N SER A 195 4.12 -8.21 9.71
CA SER A 195 3.95 -7.64 8.37
C SER A 195 2.58 -8.05 7.84
N LEU A 196 1.69 -7.08 7.68
CA LEU A 196 0.30 -7.27 7.31
C LEU A 196 0.12 -7.10 5.81
N LYS A 197 -0.51 -8.08 5.17
CA LYS A 197 -0.82 -8.07 3.74
C LYS A 197 -2.31 -8.27 3.54
N TYR A 198 -2.89 -7.48 2.64
CA TYR A 198 -4.31 -7.53 2.31
C TYR A 198 -4.53 -7.82 0.83
N GLY A 199 -5.40 -8.78 0.53
CA GLY A 199 -5.93 -9.04 -0.80
C GLY A 199 -5.20 -10.13 -1.58
N THR A 200 -5.58 -10.35 -2.85
CA THR A 200 -5.03 -11.44 -3.68
C THR A 200 -3.65 -11.18 -4.26
N THR A 201 -3.24 -9.92 -4.38
CA THR A 201 -1.94 -9.57 -4.95
C THR A 201 -1.09 -8.95 -3.86
N VAL A 202 -0.16 -9.75 -3.36
CA VAL A 202 0.75 -9.39 -2.27
C VAL A 202 2.18 -9.44 -2.76
N THR A 203 2.99 -8.53 -2.25
CA THR A 203 4.36 -8.30 -2.75
C THR A 203 5.33 -8.18 -1.57
N PHE A 204 6.49 -8.81 -1.71
CA PHE A 204 7.59 -8.68 -0.74
C PHE A 204 8.30 -7.34 -0.89
N MET A 205 8.48 -6.87 -2.13
CA MET A 205 9.14 -5.61 -2.41
C MET A 205 8.49 -4.87 -3.58
N ASN A 206 8.57 -3.54 -3.54
CA ASN A 206 8.13 -2.65 -4.59
C ASN A 206 9.13 -1.49 -4.66
N ALA A 207 10.02 -1.50 -5.64
CA ALA A 207 11.09 -0.54 -5.77
C ALA A 207 10.95 0.29 -7.05
N GLY A 208 11.27 1.57 -6.97
CA GLY A 208 11.39 2.43 -8.14
C GLY A 208 12.60 2.06 -8.99
N VAL A 209 12.43 2.03 -10.31
CA VAL A 209 13.51 1.66 -11.26
C VAL A 209 13.80 2.72 -12.32
N GLY A 210 13.21 3.91 -12.22
CA GLY A 210 13.38 4.96 -13.24
C GLY A 210 14.83 5.40 -13.46
N LYS A 211 15.68 5.31 -12.43
CA LYS A 211 17.14 5.55 -12.55
C LYS A 211 17.91 4.37 -13.17
N ILE A 212 17.35 3.16 -13.11
CA ILE A 212 17.93 1.93 -13.66
C ILE A 212 17.56 1.77 -15.13
N PHE A 213 16.32 2.14 -15.48
CA PHE A 213 15.78 2.11 -16.83
C PHE A 213 15.28 3.51 -17.21
N PRO A 214 16.19 4.46 -17.45
CA PRO A 214 15.81 5.83 -17.75
C PRO A 214 15.23 5.97 -19.17
N LYS A 215 14.45 7.03 -19.39
CA LYS A 215 13.63 7.24 -20.59
C LYS A 215 14.43 7.22 -21.89
N ASP A 216 15.60 7.84 -21.90
CA ASP A 216 16.52 7.96 -23.03
C ASP A 216 16.92 6.59 -23.61
N LYS A 217 16.97 5.55 -22.78
CA LYS A 217 17.28 4.17 -23.21
C LYS A 217 16.15 3.48 -23.99
N PHE A 218 14.99 4.15 -24.12
CA PHE A 218 13.84 3.62 -24.86
C PHE A 218 13.39 4.52 -26.02
N GLU A 219 14.01 5.68 -26.24
CA GLU A 219 13.61 6.56 -27.34
C GLU A 219 13.99 5.94 -28.69
N LYS A 220 13.13 6.12 -29.71
CA LYS A 220 13.27 5.53 -31.04
C LYS A 220 14.33 6.33 -31.81
N ASN A 221 15.28 5.67 -32.48
CA ASN A 221 16.40 6.22 -33.27
C ASN A 221 17.72 6.54 -32.53
N SER A 222 17.89 6.10 -31.29
CA SER A 222 19.20 6.11 -30.63
C SER A 222 19.86 4.73 -30.72
N ASP A 223 21.19 4.69 -30.70
CA ASP A 223 22.01 3.51 -30.34
C ASP A 223 21.80 3.11 -28.86
N ALA A 224 20.57 3.29 -28.35
CA ALA A 224 20.21 3.08 -26.97
C ALA A 224 20.36 1.62 -26.59
N SER A 225 21.47 1.36 -25.91
CA SER A 225 21.76 0.14 -25.20
C SER A 225 21.79 0.38 -23.70
N PHE A 226 21.61 -0.71 -22.94
CA PHE A 226 21.80 -0.73 -21.49
C PHE A 226 23.21 -1.15 -21.09
N ASP A 227 24.14 -1.32 -22.04
CA ASP A 227 25.49 -1.85 -21.76
C ASP A 227 26.28 -0.96 -20.78
N ASP A 228 26.04 0.35 -20.81
CA ASP A 228 26.60 1.35 -19.89
C ASP A 228 25.81 1.48 -18.56
N MET A 229 24.82 0.61 -18.33
CA MET A 229 23.95 0.61 -17.14
C MET A 229 24.18 -0.65 -16.30
N PRO A 230 25.18 -0.67 -15.38
CA PRO A 230 25.57 -1.87 -14.64
C PRO A 230 24.42 -2.54 -13.89
N MET A 231 23.56 -1.75 -13.24
CA MET A 231 22.40 -2.28 -12.50
C MET A 231 21.36 -2.91 -13.44
N ALA A 232 21.12 -2.33 -14.61
CA ALA A 232 20.22 -2.89 -15.62
C ALA A 232 20.78 -4.21 -16.15
N MET A 233 22.07 -4.26 -16.47
CA MET A 233 22.76 -5.46 -16.94
C MET A 233 22.79 -6.57 -15.89
N ALA A 234 22.98 -6.23 -14.61
CA ALA A 234 22.89 -7.20 -13.52
C ALA A 234 21.48 -7.79 -13.39
N ILE A 235 20.43 -6.98 -13.55
CA ILE A 235 19.04 -7.47 -13.61
C ILE A 235 18.85 -8.40 -14.80
N PHE A 236 19.32 -8.01 -15.98
CA PHE A 236 19.19 -8.82 -17.18
C PHE A 236 19.91 -10.17 -17.05
N LYS A 237 21.15 -10.17 -16.56
CA LYS A 237 21.93 -11.39 -16.30
C LYS A 237 21.29 -12.28 -15.24
N THR A 238 20.79 -11.71 -14.15
CA THR A 238 20.19 -12.48 -13.05
C THR A 238 18.92 -13.20 -13.47
N PHE A 239 18.09 -12.53 -14.28
CA PHE A 239 16.78 -13.07 -14.69
C PHE A 239 16.78 -13.70 -16.09
N GLY A 240 17.85 -13.57 -16.86
CA GLY A 240 17.92 -14.00 -18.26
C GLY A 240 17.14 -13.13 -19.23
N ILE A 241 16.94 -11.86 -18.88
CA ILE A 241 16.18 -10.93 -19.72
C ILE A 241 17.03 -10.52 -20.92
N ASP A 242 16.45 -10.59 -22.11
CA ASP A 242 17.04 -10.08 -23.35
C ASP A 242 16.82 -8.56 -23.38
N PRO A 243 17.90 -7.74 -23.39
CA PRO A 243 17.79 -6.28 -23.34
C PRO A 243 17.00 -5.70 -24.52
N VAL A 244 17.14 -6.30 -25.71
CA VAL A 244 16.46 -5.84 -26.94
C VAL A 244 14.98 -6.12 -26.85
N LYS A 245 14.58 -7.33 -26.44
CA LYS A 245 13.17 -7.69 -26.24
C LYS A 245 12.54 -6.89 -25.11
N PHE A 246 13.28 -6.69 -24.02
CA PHE A 246 12.85 -5.87 -22.91
C PHE A 246 12.53 -4.44 -23.38
N ARG A 247 13.43 -3.81 -24.15
CA ARG A 247 13.19 -2.49 -24.74
C ARG A 247 11.93 -2.49 -25.61
N LYS A 248 11.77 -3.47 -26.51
CA LYS A 248 10.61 -3.60 -27.40
C LYS A 248 9.28 -3.64 -26.66
N VAL A 249 9.19 -4.31 -25.51
CA VAL A 249 7.97 -4.34 -24.68
C VAL A 249 7.49 -2.93 -24.28
N PHE A 250 8.41 -1.97 -24.10
CA PHE A 250 8.08 -0.60 -23.71
C PHE A 250 8.08 0.40 -24.86
N THR A 251 8.58 0.03 -26.06
CA THR A 251 8.58 0.90 -27.24
C THR A 251 7.52 0.55 -28.27
N ASP A 252 7.22 -0.74 -28.44
CA ASP A 252 6.41 -1.27 -29.54
C ASP A 252 4.99 -1.68 -29.06
N TYR A 253 4.62 -1.24 -27.87
CA TYR A 253 3.28 -1.49 -27.34
C TYR A 253 2.23 -0.66 -28.09
N VAL A 254 1.03 -1.21 -28.21
CA VAL A 254 -0.10 -0.57 -28.90
C VAL A 254 -1.02 0.04 -27.85
N GLU A 255 -1.13 1.38 -27.82
CA GLU A 255 -2.17 2.03 -27.02
C GLU A 255 -3.55 1.64 -27.60
N PRO A 256 -4.53 1.24 -26.75
CA PRO A 256 -5.89 1.04 -27.23
C PRO A 256 -6.45 2.37 -27.75
N ALA A 257 -7.27 2.32 -28.80
CA ALA A 257 -7.99 3.49 -29.26
C ALA A 257 -8.88 4.06 -28.13
N PRO A 258 -9.16 5.38 -28.11
CA PRO A 258 -10.06 5.97 -27.12
C PRO A 258 -11.38 5.19 -27.02
N GLY A 259 -11.76 4.78 -25.80
CA GLY A 259 -12.97 4.01 -25.54
C GLY A 259 -12.85 2.49 -25.71
N GLN A 260 -11.73 1.97 -26.23
CA GLN A 260 -11.49 0.52 -26.32
C GLN A 260 -10.89 -0.05 -25.04
N LYS A 261 -11.36 -1.24 -24.64
CA LYS A 261 -10.79 -1.99 -23.53
C LYS A 261 -9.40 -2.49 -23.92
N LYS A 262 -8.46 -2.43 -22.97
CA LYS A 262 -7.13 -3.05 -23.11
C LYS A 262 -7.30 -4.54 -23.35
N THR A 263 -6.86 -5.02 -24.51
CA THR A 263 -6.82 -6.45 -24.82
C THR A 263 -5.64 -7.10 -24.09
N LYS A 264 -5.82 -8.37 -23.71
CA LYS A 264 -4.70 -9.17 -23.18
C LYS A 264 -3.70 -9.39 -24.30
N ALA A 265 -2.48 -8.91 -24.12
CA ALA A 265 -1.38 -9.18 -25.03
C ALA A 265 -1.03 -10.69 -24.99
N PRO A 266 -0.86 -11.37 -26.14
CA PRO A 266 -0.17 -12.64 -26.16
C PRO A 266 1.25 -12.48 -25.58
N LYS A 267 1.86 -13.59 -25.18
CA LYS A 267 3.16 -13.56 -24.49
C LYS A 267 4.15 -14.48 -25.18
N GLU A 268 5.34 -13.97 -25.47
CA GLU A 268 6.50 -14.82 -25.70
C GLU A 268 6.94 -15.37 -24.34
N ILE A 269 7.02 -16.69 -24.24
CA ILE A 269 7.53 -17.36 -23.04
C ILE A 269 8.94 -17.86 -23.34
N LYS A 270 9.90 -17.49 -22.50
CA LYS A 270 11.27 -18.00 -22.52
C LYS A 270 11.61 -18.63 -21.19
N PHE A 271 12.51 -19.60 -21.23
CA PHE A 271 13.07 -20.22 -20.03
C PHE A 271 14.55 -19.94 -19.98
N PHE A 272 15.01 -19.49 -18.81
CA PHE A 272 16.41 -19.22 -18.52
C PHE A 272 16.89 -20.09 -17.38
N LYS A 273 18.10 -20.63 -17.48
CA LYS A 273 18.75 -21.35 -16.38
C LYS A 273 19.44 -20.33 -15.47
N ALA A 274 18.88 -20.08 -14.30
CA ALA A 274 19.42 -19.12 -13.34
C ALA A 274 20.74 -19.58 -12.73
N ASP A 275 21.60 -18.62 -12.39
CA ASP A 275 22.61 -18.83 -11.36
C ASP A 275 21.88 -19.02 -10.02
N ARG A 276 21.84 -20.28 -9.56
CA ARG A 276 21.10 -20.69 -8.37
C ARG A 276 21.50 -19.86 -7.16
N LEU A 277 22.79 -19.72 -6.89
CA LEU A 277 23.27 -19.02 -5.71
C LEU A 277 22.87 -17.54 -5.74
N LYS A 278 23.05 -16.87 -6.89
CA LYS A 278 22.69 -15.46 -7.03
C LYS A 278 21.19 -15.21 -6.89
N MET A 279 20.37 -16.08 -7.49
CA MET A 279 18.91 -15.98 -7.40
C MET A 279 18.42 -16.23 -5.97
N GLU A 280 18.88 -17.30 -5.31
CA GLU A 280 18.50 -17.59 -3.92
C GLU A 280 18.96 -16.46 -2.98
N ASN A 281 20.12 -15.85 -3.22
CA ASN A 281 20.61 -14.69 -2.47
C ASN A 281 19.73 -13.45 -2.64
N LEU A 282 19.30 -13.15 -3.87
CA LEU A 282 18.37 -12.06 -4.15
C LEU A 282 17.04 -12.29 -3.43
N ILE A 283 16.47 -13.51 -3.56
CA ILE A 283 15.20 -13.88 -2.92
C ILE A 283 15.30 -13.77 -1.40
N LYS A 284 16.40 -14.22 -0.78
CA LYS A 284 16.62 -14.09 0.67
C LYS A 284 16.51 -12.64 1.14
N THR A 285 17.07 -11.71 0.39
CA THR A 285 17.03 -10.27 0.74
C THR A 285 15.67 -9.64 0.46
N ALA A 286 14.92 -10.16 -0.51
CA ALA A 286 13.55 -9.71 -0.82
C ALA A 286 12.54 -10.15 0.25
N ILE A 287 12.60 -11.41 0.67
CA ILE A 287 11.70 -11.98 1.68
C ILE A 287 12.15 -11.56 3.09
N GLY A 288 13.41 -11.87 3.44
CA GLY A 288 13.95 -11.63 4.77
C GLY A 288 13.36 -12.52 5.87
N TYR A 289 13.76 -12.27 7.11
CA TYR A 289 13.29 -12.99 8.30
C TYR A 289 13.18 -12.06 9.52
N ASP A 290 12.74 -12.63 10.65
CA ASP A 290 12.54 -12.00 11.96
C ASP A 290 11.19 -11.27 12.13
N TYR A 291 10.16 -11.77 11.46
CA TYR A 291 8.79 -11.24 11.55
C TYR A 291 7.76 -12.37 11.36
N MET A 292 6.49 -12.09 11.66
CA MET A 292 5.37 -12.93 11.25
C MET A 292 4.65 -12.27 10.07
N LEU A 293 4.47 -13.02 8.99
CA LEU A 293 3.67 -12.60 7.85
C LEU A 293 2.20 -12.91 8.13
N CYS A 294 1.35 -11.88 8.14
CA CYS A 294 -0.09 -12.00 8.37
C CYS A 294 -0.83 -11.60 7.09
N HIS A 295 -1.34 -12.57 6.33
CA HIS A 295 -2.02 -12.32 5.06
C HIS A 295 -3.53 -12.50 5.21
N LEU A 296 -4.26 -11.38 5.22
CA LEU A 296 -5.72 -11.38 5.10
C LEU A 296 -6.11 -11.57 3.63
N ASP A 297 -6.65 -12.75 3.32
CA ASP A 297 -7.09 -13.10 1.99
C ASP A 297 -8.44 -12.48 1.62
N ASN A 298 -8.90 -12.70 0.38
CA ASN A 298 -10.18 -12.18 -0.08
C ASN A 298 -11.40 -12.90 0.50
N LYS A 299 -11.21 -14.04 1.20
CA LYS A 299 -12.26 -14.77 1.91
C LYS A 299 -12.41 -14.27 3.35
N GLY A 300 -11.50 -13.42 3.82
CA GLY A 300 -11.53 -12.85 5.16
C GLY A 300 -10.76 -13.67 6.18
N GLU A 301 -9.94 -14.63 5.75
CA GLU A 301 -9.09 -15.45 6.60
C GLU A 301 -7.68 -14.86 6.69
N ILE A 302 -7.09 -14.85 7.88
CA ILE A 302 -5.70 -14.43 8.09
C ILE A 302 -4.84 -15.67 8.16
N HIS A 303 -3.93 -15.80 7.21
CA HIS A 303 -2.88 -16.82 7.21
C HIS A 303 -1.65 -16.26 7.90
N ILE A 304 -1.18 -16.91 8.97
CA ILE A 304 0.01 -16.51 9.72
C ILE A 304 1.18 -17.42 9.40
N GLN A 305 2.34 -16.83 9.12
CA GLN A 305 3.59 -17.59 8.92
C GLN A 305 4.72 -16.91 9.70
N ASN A 306 5.33 -17.65 10.62
CA ASN A 306 6.55 -17.18 11.28
C ASN A 306 7.75 -17.26 10.32
N MET A 307 8.28 -16.11 9.94
CA MET A 307 9.39 -15.97 9.00
C MET A 307 10.71 -16.06 9.76
N THR A 308 11.06 -17.28 10.18
CA THR A 308 12.35 -17.58 10.81
C THR A 308 13.46 -17.66 9.76
N GLU A 309 14.71 -17.63 10.20
CA GLU A 309 15.84 -17.84 9.28
C GLU A 309 15.77 -19.21 8.57
N GLN A 310 15.32 -20.25 9.29
CA GLN A 310 15.11 -21.58 8.71
C GLN A 310 14.02 -21.55 7.64
N TYR A 311 12.90 -20.88 7.91
CA TYR A 311 11.83 -20.73 6.92
C TYR A 311 12.33 -19.94 5.71
N LEU A 312 13.09 -18.86 5.90
CA LEU A 312 13.70 -18.09 4.82
C LEU A 312 14.60 -18.95 3.93
N ARG A 313 15.39 -19.85 4.51
CA ARG A 313 16.24 -20.77 3.74
C ARG A 313 15.38 -21.64 2.82
N GLN A 314 14.27 -22.19 3.32
CA GLN A 314 13.34 -22.97 2.50
C GLN A 314 12.63 -22.11 1.45
N ALA A 315 12.13 -20.94 1.86
CA ALA A 315 11.43 -19.98 1.02
C ALA A 315 12.26 -19.43 -0.13
N ALA A 316 13.58 -19.36 0.05
CA ALA A 316 14.48 -18.94 -1.01
C ALA A 316 15.01 -20.10 -1.85
N THR A 317 14.90 -21.35 -1.37
CA THR A 317 15.43 -22.52 -2.10
C THR A 317 14.66 -22.71 -3.39
N LEU A 318 15.36 -22.67 -4.53
CA LEU A 318 14.74 -22.92 -5.83
C LEU A 318 14.27 -24.38 -5.93
N GLU A 319 13.04 -24.59 -6.39
CA GLU A 319 12.57 -25.92 -6.81
C GLU A 319 13.18 -26.32 -8.14
N THR A 320 13.34 -25.34 -9.03
CA THR A 320 13.97 -25.53 -10.33
C THR A 320 14.89 -24.34 -10.62
N GLU A 321 15.95 -24.57 -11.38
CA GLU A 321 16.81 -23.49 -11.86
C GLU A 321 16.20 -22.73 -13.04
N LYS A 322 14.96 -23.04 -13.44
CA LYS A 322 14.29 -22.40 -14.58
C LYS A 322 13.55 -21.15 -14.13
N VAL A 323 13.91 -20.01 -14.72
CA VAL A 323 13.12 -18.77 -14.67
C VAL A 323 12.26 -18.72 -15.91
N GLN A 324 10.95 -18.61 -15.74
CA GLN A 324 10.04 -18.34 -16.86
C GLN A 324 9.91 -16.84 -17.06
N ILE A 325 10.32 -16.36 -18.23
CA ILE A 325 10.25 -14.95 -18.61
C ILE A 325 9.11 -14.77 -19.59
N ASN A 326 8.24 -13.81 -19.33
CA ASN A 326 7.09 -13.50 -20.15
C ASN A 326 7.26 -12.10 -20.75
N TYR A 327 7.45 -12.03 -22.06
CA TYR A 327 7.43 -10.79 -22.83
C TYR A 327 6.05 -10.64 -23.48
N PRO A 328 5.25 -9.63 -23.12
CA PRO A 328 4.07 -9.30 -23.91
C PRO A 328 4.46 -8.98 -25.35
N ILE A 329 3.84 -9.65 -26.30
CA ILE A 329 3.98 -9.36 -27.73
C ILE A 329 2.67 -8.69 -28.16
N GLY A 330 2.76 -7.47 -28.71
CA GLY A 330 1.58 -6.71 -29.07
C GLY A 330 0.70 -6.32 -27.87
N GLY A 331 -0.43 -5.65 -28.14
CA GLY A 331 -1.33 -5.16 -27.08
C GLY A 331 -0.72 -4.06 -26.20
N SER A 332 -1.38 -3.79 -25.06
CA SER A 332 -1.12 -2.59 -24.24
C SER A 332 -0.38 -2.84 -22.93
N ALA A 333 0.15 -4.05 -22.74
CA ALA A 333 0.77 -4.47 -21.49
C ALA A 333 2.22 -3.99 -21.37
N LYS A 334 2.45 -2.99 -20.51
CA LYS A 334 3.78 -2.40 -20.24
C LYS A 334 4.45 -3.09 -19.04
N ARG A 335 4.78 -4.39 -19.18
CA ARG A 335 5.39 -5.21 -18.11
C ARG A 335 6.20 -6.38 -18.68
N VAL A 336 7.28 -6.76 -18.01
CA VAL A 336 7.97 -8.05 -18.21
C VAL A 336 7.89 -8.81 -16.89
N ASP A 337 7.46 -10.07 -16.95
CA ASP A 337 7.29 -10.92 -15.77
C ASP A 337 8.29 -12.07 -15.77
N MET A 338 8.99 -12.27 -14.67
CA MET A 338 9.91 -13.37 -14.43
C MET A 338 9.38 -14.20 -13.26
N VAL A 339 8.97 -15.43 -13.55
CA VAL A 339 8.41 -16.37 -12.58
C VAL A 339 9.49 -17.33 -12.13
N VAL A 340 9.65 -17.44 -10.81
CA VAL A 340 10.64 -18.28 -10.14
C VAL A 340 9.92 -19.15 -9.11
N GLU A 341 10.14 -20.46 -9.19
CA GLU A 341 9.55 -21.43 -8.27
C GLU A 341 10.51 -21.75 -7.12
N THR A 342 10.03 -21.56 -5.89
CA THR A 342 10.74 -21.93 -4.66
C THR A 342 9.92 -22.97 -3.89
N LYS A 343 10.53 -23.58 -2.87
CA LYS A 343 9.84 -24.60 -2.04
C LYS A 343 8.61 -24.08 -1.29
N LYS A 344 8.48 -22.76 -1.09
CA LYS A 344 7.37 -22.16 -0.32
C LYS A 344 6.53 -21.17 -1.12
N PHE A 345 7.07 -20.64 -2.21
CA PHE A 345 6.43 -19.59 -2.98
C PHE A 345 6.61 -19.79 -4.48
N THR A 346 5.58 -19.43 -5.24
CA THR A 346 5.73 -18.98 -6.62
C THR A 346 5.97 -17.47 -6.59
N LEU A 347 7.17 -17.05 -6.97
CA LEU A 347 7.58 -15.65 -7.00
C LEU A 347 7.46 -15.08 -8.40
N LYS A 348 6.87 -13.89 -8.54
CA LYS A 348 6.76 -13.16 -9.80
C LYS A 348 7.42 -11.81 -9.68
N TRP A 349 8.64 -11.75 -10.19
CA TRP A 349 9.36 -10.51 -10.39
C TRP A 349 8.77 -9.80 -11.60
N ASN A 350 8.28 -8.57 -11.43
CA ASN A 350 7.69 -7.83 -12.54
C ASN A 350 8.29 -6.43 -12.65
N ILE A 351 8.89 -6.15 -13.81
CA ILE A 351 9.35 -4.82 -14.18
C ILE A 351 8.25 -4.19 -15.02
N ARG A 352 7.67 -3.09 -14.54
CA ARG A 352 6.44 -2.54 -15.13
C ARG A 352 6.34 -1.03 -15.03
N ASN A 353 5.48 -0.50 -15.88
CA ASN A 353 4.92 0.81 -15.68
C ASN A 353 3.69 0.72 -14.73
N LYS A 354 3.65 1.54 -13.67
CA LYS A 354 2.50 1.71 -12.76
C LYS A 354 1.81 3.07 -12.92
N GLN A 355 2.42 3.98 -13.67
CA GLN A 355 1.98 5.37 -13.85
C GLN A 355 1.76 5.56 -15.34
N ALA A 356 0.52 5.80 -15.78
CA ALA A 356 -0.03 5.74 -17.15
C ALA A 356 0.85 6.09 -18.39
N GLY A 357 2.05 6.63 -18.21
CA GLY A 357 3.12 6.72 -19.21
C GLY A 357 3.68 5.38 -19.71
N ARG A 358 4.87 5.47 -20.31
CA ARG A 358 5.42 4.44 -21.20
C ARG A 358 6.44 3.52 -20.52
N TYR A 359 7.41 4.10 -19.80
CA TYR A 359 8.61 3.40 -19.38
C TYR A 359 8.48 2.69 -18.04
N PRO A 360 9.35 1.72 -17.72
CA PRO A 360 9.37 1.08 -16.42
C PRO A 360 9.47 2.11 -15.29
N THR A 361 8.65 1.91 -14.27
CA THR A 361 8.68 2.77 -13.07
C THR A 361 8.98 1.94 -11.83
N HIS A 362 8.59 0.66 -11.83
CA HIS A 362 8.77 -0.20 -10.68
C HIS A 362 9.26 -1.60 -11.07
N ILE A 363 10.00 -2.21 -10.15
CA ILE A 363 10.17 -3.65 -10.06
C ILE A 363 9.49 -4.13 -8.76
N MET A 364 8.72 -5.20 -8.86
CA MET A 364 8.01 -5.81 -7.74
C MET A 364 8.32 -7.30 -7.64
N CYS A 365 8.21 -7.88 -6.44
CA CYS A 365 8.32 -9.32 -6.22
C CYS A 365 7.00 -9.81 -5.60
N ASP A 366 6.04 -10.12 -6.46
CA ASP A 366 4.75 -10.65 -6.03
C ASP A 366 4.89 -12.13 -5.68
N TYR A 367 4.05 -12.64 -4.76
CA TYR A 367 4.12 -14.03 -4.34
C TYR A 367 2.75 -14.69 -4.23
N VAL A 368 2.76 -16.01 -4.39
CA VAL A 368 1.70 -16.93 -3.99
C VAL A 368 2.34 -17.97 -3.09
N MET A 369 1.77 -18.20 -1.90
CA MET A 369 2.23 -19.24 -0.98
C MET A 369 1.80 -20.61 -1.50
N LYS A 370 2.66 -21.63 -1.37
CA LYS A 370 2.40 -23.01 -1.76
C LYS A 370 1.85 -23.84 -0.60
#